data_AF-A0A9E2CD86-F1
#
_entry.id   AF-A0A9E2CD86-F1
#
_cell.length_a   1.000
_cell.length_b   1.000
_cell.length_c   1.000
_cell.angle_alpha   90.00
_cell.angle_beta   90.00
_cell.angle_gamma   90.00
#
_symmetry.space_group_name_H-M   'P 1'
#
loop_
_entity.id
_entity.type
_entity.pdbx_description
1 polymer ?
#
loop_
_entity_poly.entity_id
_entity_poly.type
_entity_poly.pdbx_seq_one_letter_code
_entity_poly.pdbx_strand_id
1 'polypeptide(L)'
;MRNYLKAVFWDYPQFTDKENLRKYIQENKNSSMYLWILKRFLEYGRVIDTISYFKIDEITNQLSELKLTPYTCKKWKRISEVYSVSCRK
;
A
#
# COMPACT_ATOMS: atom_id res chain seq x y z
N MET A 1 19.56 -8.49 -2.97
CA MET A 1 18.36 -7.62 -2.83
C MET A 1 17.18 -8.51 -2.43
N ARG A 2 16.67 -8.45 -1.20
CA ARG A 2 15.51 -9.26 -0.77
C ARG A 2 14.27 -8.78 -1.55
N ASN A 3 13.60 -9.69 -2.27
CA ASN A 3 12.38 -9.33 -3.01
C ASN A 3 11.24 -9.14 -2.00
N TYR A 4 11.01 -7.90 -1.57
CA TYR A 4 9.98 -7.53 -0.59
C TYR A 4 8.56 -7.84 -1.09
N LEU A 5 8.34 -7.88 -2.40
CA LEU A 5 7.05 -8.27 -2.98
C LEU A 5 6.73 -9.72 -2.67
N LYS A 6 7.73 -10.61 -2.54
CA LYS A 6 7.50 -11.98 -2.07
C LYS A 6 7.01 -12.05 -0.62
N ALA A 7 7.33 -11.06 0.21
CA ALA A 7 6.78 -11.00 1.57
C ALA A 7 5.32 -10.52 1.58
N VAL A 8 4.98 -9.60 0.67
CA VAL A 8 3.62 -9.05 0.55
C VAL A 8 2.67 -10.00 -0.20
N PHE A 9 3.19 -10.73 -1.20
CA PHE A 9 2.45 -11.60 -2.13
C PHE A 9 3.02 -13.02 -2.16
N TRP A 10 3.29 -13.59 -0.98
CA TRP A 10 3.82 -14.96 -0.85
C TRP A 10 2.91 -16.04 -1.48
N ASP A 11 1.62 -15.73 -1.59
CA ASP A 11 0.52 -16.53 -2.15
C ASP A 11 0.17 -16.17 -3.60
N TYR A 12 0.73 -15.09 -4.16
CA TYR A 12 0.43 -14.61 -5.52
C TYR A 12 1.71 -14.26 -6.29
N PRO A 13 2.37 -15.26 -6.91
CA PRO A 13 3.64 -15.08 -7.61
C PRO A 13 3.60 -14.02 -8.72
N GLN A 14 2.45 -13.84 -9.37
CA GLN A 14 2.24 -12.85 -10.43
C GLN A 14 2.46 -11.39 -9.97
N PHE A 15 2.33 -11.12 -8.67
CA PHE A 15 2.54 -9.78 -8.08
C PHE A 15 3.96 -9.61 -7.50
N THR A 16 4.86 -10.56 -7.75
CA THR A 16 6.25 -10.49 -7.26
C THR A 16 7.21 -9.78 -8.22
N ASP A 17 6.71 -9.38 -9.40
CA ASP A 17 7.39 -8.51 -10.35
C ASP A 17 6.94 -7.06 -10.21
N LYS A 18 7.90 -6.15 -10.07
CA LYS A 18 7.64 -4.74 -9.75
C LYS A 18 6.95 -3.99 -10.88
N GLU A 19 7.38 -4.18 -12.12
CA GLU A 19 6.87 -3.43 -13.26
C GLU A 19 5.47 -3.90 -13.64
N ASN A 20 5.26 -5.22 -13.62
CA ASN A 20 3.94 -5.80 -13.84
C ASN A 20 2.95 -5.36 -12.75
N LEU A 21 3.36 -5.38 -11.48
CA LEU A 21 2.50 -4.92 -10.39
C LEU A 21 2.16 -3.43 -10.53
N ARG A 22 3.14 -2.60 -10.92
CA ARG A 22 2.90 -1.16 -11.11
C ARG A 22 1.89 -0.90 -12.22
N LYS A 23 2.07 -1.56 -13.36
CA LYS A 23 1.13 -1.49 -14.49
C LYS A 23 -0.26 -1.97 -14.07
N TYR A 24 -0.33 -3.09 -13.36
CA TYR A 24 -1.59 -3.66 -12.89
C TYR A 24 -2.33 -2.72 -11.92
N ILE A 25 -1.63 -2.10 -10.97
CA ILE A 25 -2.20 -1.11 -10.04
C ILE A 25 -2.76 0.09 -10.81
N GLN A 26 -2.06 0.56 -11.83
CA GLN A 26 -2.49 1.71 -12.65
C GLN A 26 -3.73 1.38 -13.49
N GLU A 27 -3.75 0.23 -14.16
CA GLU A 27 -4.88 -0.21 -15.00
C GLU A 27 -6.14 -0.49 -14.18
N ASN A 28 -5.97 -0.96 -12.94
CA ASN A 28 -7.08 -1.36 -12.08
C ASN A 28 -7.40 -0.30 -11.02
N LYS A 29 -6.99 0.95 -11.22
CA LYS A 29 -7.22 2.03 -10.25
C LYS A 29 -8.73 2.16 -9.94
N ASN A 30 -9.07 2.32 -8.66
CA ASN A 30 -10.45 2.36 -8.13
C ASN A 30 -11.24 1.05 -8.24
N SER A 31 -10.63 -0.07 -8.63
CA SER A 31 -11.28 -1.38 -8.56
C SER A 31 -11.20 -1.99 -7.16
N SER A 32 -12.03 -3.01 -6.89
CA SER A 32 -11.89 -3.87 -5.71
C SER A 32 -10.51 -4.52 -5.63
N MET A 33 -9.90 -4.81 -6.77
CA MET A 33 -8.56 -5.39 -6.83
C MET A 33 -7.48 -4.40 -6.38
N TYR A 34 -7.59 -3.13 -6.76
CA TYR A 34 -6.71 -2.08 -6.26
C TYR A 34 -6.79 -1.98 -4.73
N LEU A 35 -8.01 -1.99 -4.17
CA LEU A 35 -8.22 -1.95 -2.72
C LEU A 35 -7.64 -3.18 -2.02
N TRP A 36 -7.76 -4.36 -2.64
CA TRP A 36 -7.17 -5.59 -2.14
C TRP A 36 -5.64 -5.53 -2.11
N ILE A 37 -5.00 -5.09 -3.21
CA ILE A 37 -3.55 -4.91 -3.29
C ILE A 37 -3.08 -3.89 -2.24
N LEU A 38 -3.77 -2.74 -2.16
CA LEU A 38 -3.48 -1.70 -1.18
C LEU A 38 -3.53 -2.29 0.24
N LYS A 39 -4.60 -3.00 0.59
CA LYS A 39 -4.72 -3.68 1.90
C LYS A 39 -3.52 -4.59 2.18
N ARG A 40 -3.11 -5.43 1.22
CA ARG A 40 -1.95 -6.33 1.39
C ARG A 40 -0.68 -5.56 1.70
N PHE A 41 -0.43 -4.46 1.00
CA PHE A 41 0.71 -3.59 1.29
C PHE A 41 0.62 -2.91 2.66
N LEU A 42 -0.58 -2.50 3.09
CA LEU A 42 -0.74 -1.86 4.39
C LEU A 42 -0.49 -2.86 5.53
N GLU A 43 -0.93 -4.11 5.39
CA GLU A 43 -0.81 -5.15 6.42
C GLU A 43 0.59 -5.78 6.48
N TYR A 44 1.18 -6.09 5.33
CA TYR A 44 2.42 -6.88 5.26
C TYR A 44 3.61 -6.11 4.69
N GLY A 45 3.35 -5.00 3.99
CA GLY A 45 4.38 -4.19 3.35
C GLY A 45 5.16 -3.31 4.34
N ARG A 46 6.41 -3.00 3.96
CA ARG A 46 7.16 -1.93 4.61
C ARG A 46 6.64 -0.58 4.12
N VAL A 47 6.69 0.42 5.00
CA VAL A 47 6.18 1.77 4.70
C VAL A 47 6.79 2.32 3.41
N ILE A 48 8.12 2.26 3.28
CA ILE A 48 8.85 2.80 2.12
C ILE A 48 8.49 2.11 0.80
N ASP A 49 8.19 0.81 0.85
CA ASP A 49 7.79 0.06 -0.34
C ASP A 49 6.37 0.46 -0.74
N THR A 50 5.45 0.49 0.22
CA THR A 50 4.06 0.87 -0.01
C THR A 50 3.92 2.27 -0.60
N ILE A 51 4.63 3.26 -0.06
CA ILE A 51 4.59 4.65 -0.57
C ILE A 51 5.25 4.80 -1.95
N SER A 52 6.01 3.81 -2.42
CA SER A 52 6.54 3.80 -3.79
C SER A 52 5.51 3.39 -4.84
N TYR A 53 4.41 2.75 -4.41
CA TYR A 53 3.29 2.34 -5.27
C TYR A 53 2.06 3.23 -5.10
N PHE A 54 1.80 3.73 -3.90
CA PHE A 54 0.58 4.45 -3.55
C PHE A 54 0.89 5.82 -2.96
N LYS A 55 0.10 6.84 -3.30
CA LYS A 55 0.22 8.16 -2.68
C LYS A 55 -0.29 8.10 -1.24
N ILE A 56 0.33 8.86 -0.34
CA ILE A 56 -0.12 8.96 1.06
C ILE A 56 -1.59 9.40 1.14
N ASP A 57 -2.01 10.37 0.33
CA ASP A 57 -3.40 10.84 0.31
C ASP A 57 -4.39 9.75 -0.12
N GLU A 58 -4.00 8.89 -1.07
CA GLU A 58 -4.82 7.75 -1.51
C GLU A 58 -4.94 6.72 -0.39
N ILE A 59 -3.85 6.46 0.34
CA ILE A 59 -3.86 5.57 1.51
C ILE A 59 -4.83 6.13 2.55
N THR A 60 -4.69 7.40 2.94
CA THR A 60 -5.52 8.01 4.00
C THR A 60 -7.00 8.00 3.69
N ASN A 61 -7.37 8.32 2.45
CA ASN A 61 -8.77 8.33 2.02
C ASN A 61 -9.40 6.94 2.08
N GLN A 62 -8.60 5.89 1.89
CA GLN A 62 -9.05 4.51 1.89
C GLN A 62 -8.93 3.83 3.26
N LEU A 63 -8.25 4.42 4.24
CA LEU A 63 -8.03 3.80 5.56
C LEU A 63 -9.33 3.48 6.31
N SER A 64 -10.39 4.27 6.13
CA SER A 64 -11.69 4.03 6.76
C SER A 64 -12.51 2.94 6.06
N GLU A 65 -12.31 2.74 4.76
CA GLU A 65 -13.04 1.77 3.95
C GLU A 65 -12.39 0.39 4.00
N LEU A 66 -11.07 0.34 4.14
CA LEU A 66 -10.32 -0.89 4.26
C LEU A 66 -10.53 -1.50 5.64
N LYS A 67 -11.04 -2.74 5.68
CA LYS A 67 -11.12 -3.57 6.89
C LYS A 67 -9.71 -4.03 7.30
N LEU A 68 -8.93 -3.13 7.88
CA LEU A 68 -7.58 -3.36 8.41
C LEU A 68 -7.64 -3.75 9.88
N THR A 69 -6.57 -4.38 10.36
CA THR A 69 -6.41 -4.58 11.81
C THR A 69 -6.29 -3.23 12.54
N PRO A 70 -6.72 -3.12 13.81
CA PRO A 70 -6.62 -1.88 14.58
C PRO A 70 -5.18 -1.34 14.67
N TYR A 71 -4.19 -2.23 14.77
CA TYR A 71 -2.78 -1.87 14.79
C TYR A 71 -2.33 -1.25 13.46
N THR A 72 -2.65 -1.90 12.34
CA THR A 72 -2.30 -1.41 11.00
C THR A 72 -2.95 -0.05 10.73
N CYS A 73 -4.22 0.13 11.10
CA CYS A 73 -4.91 1.41 10.97
C CYS A 73 -4.21 2.51 11.77
N LYS A 74 -3.87 2.28 13.05
CA LYS A 74 -3.14 3.25 13.88
C LYS A 74 -1.76 3.59 13.31
N LYS A 75 -1.02 2.58 12.84
CA LYS A 75 0.31 2.76 12.21
C LYS A 75 0.22 3.69 11.00
N TRP A 76 -0.71 3.44 10.09
CA TRP A 76 -0.84 4.23 8.86
C TRP A 76 -1.40 5.62 9.09
N LYS A 77 -2.31 5.80 10.06
CA LYS A 77 -2.71 7.14 10.54
C LYS A 77 -1.51 7.95 11.02
N ARG A 78 -0.65 7.35 11.84
CA ARG A 78 0.56 8.03 12.33
C ARG A 78 1.54 8.38 11.20
N ILE A 79 1.72 7.47 10.25
CA ILE A 79 2.56 7.72 9.07
C ILE A 79 1.99 8.89 8.27
N SER A 80 0.69 8.89 7.99
CA SER A 80 0.09 10.00 7.23
C SER A 80 0.24 11.35 7.92
N GLU A 81 0.17 11.42 9.25
CA GLU A 81 0.44 12.66 10.00
C GLU A 81 1.87 13.16 9.77
N VAL A 82 2.86 12.27 9.84
CA VAL A 82 4.28 12.64 9.66
C VAL A 82 4.55 13.11 8.23
N TYR A 83 4.04 12.39 7.24
CA TYR A 83 4.31 12.67 5.82
C TYR A 83 3.46 13.82 5.25
N SER A 84 2.26 14.08 5.80
CA SER A 84 1.45 15.25 5.43
C SER A 84 2.05 16.56 5.96
N VAL A 85 2.69 16.52 7.13
CA VAL A 85 3.40 17.68 7.70
C VAL A 85 4.69 18.00 6.93
N SER A 86 5.37 16.98 6.40
CA SER A 86 6.62 17.21 5.64
C SER A 86 6.41 17.76 4.23
N CYS A 87 5.22 17.61 3.63
CA CYS A 87 4.89 18.20 2.31
C CYS A 87 4.32 19.63 2.38
N ARG A 88 4.20 20.24 3.57
CA ARG A 88 3.75 21.63 3.77
C ARG A 88 4.89 22.66 3.84
N LYS A 89 6.03 22.38 3.23
CA LYS A 89 7.16 23.33 3.14
C LYS A 89 7.52 23.63 1.70
#